data_AF-A0A9R0YPH3-F1
#
_entry.id   AF-A0A9R0YPH3-F1
#
_cell.length_a   1.000
_cell.length_b   1.000
_cell.length_c   1.000
_cell.angle_alpha   90.00
_cell.angle_beta   90.00
_cell.angle_gamma   90.00
#
_symmetry.space_group_name_H-M   'P 1'
#
loop_
_entity.id
_entity.type
_entity.pdbx_description
1 polymer ?
#
loop_
_entity_poly.entity_id
_entity_poly.type
_entity_poly.pdbx_seq_one_letter_code
_entity_poly.pdbx_strand_id
1 'polypeptide(L)'
;MLLQIFMEGVKVKQSQDTLHLELCNLNRNLRQAKGLMDLYKDKIAQLDDKLKVWSEQTARLSEDGRRHSVSSGNAQRKLADVLGEAQQLRQSMDQVESKVGRSRLEVAGLLVELEKDRFSKRRTEDDLESLSRKASSLRAKTEGSSVLEKVHQEVNEYRGILKCGVCRDRQKEVVITKCYHLFCNDCIQKLLRNRQRRCPSCALSFGANDVKPIYI
;
A
#
# COMPACT_ATOMS: atom_id res chain seq x y z
N MET A 1 6.30 -11.33 -146.97
CA MET A 1 6.00 -10.13 -146.17
C MET A 1 4.67 -10.25 -145.42
N LEU A 2 3.54 -10.51 -146.08
CA LEU A 2 2.22 -10.61 -145.43
C LEU A 2 2.09 -11.73 -144.37
N LEU A 3 2.62 -12.92 -144.65
CA LEU A 3 2.61 -14.05 -143.70
C LEU A 3 3.41 -13.77 -142.42
N GLN A 4 4.50 -13.00 -142.51
CA GLN A 4 5.33 -12.65 -141.37
C GLN A 4 4.63 -11.65 -140.44
N ILE A 5 3.98 -10.63 -141.03
CA ILE A 5 3.16 -9.66 -140.31
C ILE A 5 1.97 -10.35 -139.62
N PHE A 6 1.34 -11.32 -140.29
CA PHE A 6 0.25 -12.12 -139.69
C PHE A 6 0.74 -12.95 -138.49
N MET A 7 1.85 -13.66 -138.64
CA MET A 7 2.45 -14.45 -137.56
C MET A 7 2.91 -13.58 -136.37
N GLU A 8 3.44 -12.39 -136.64
CA GLU A 8 3.77 -11.39 -135.61
C GLU A 8 2.52 -10.86 -134.91
N GLY A 9 1.44 -10.57 -135.63
CA GLY A 9 0.16 -10.17 -135.06
C GLY A 9 -0.48 -11.25 -134.16
N VAL A 10 -0.39 -12.52 -134.56
CA VAL A 10 -0.84 -13.66 -133.73
C VAL A 10 -0.01 -13.77 -132.44
N LYS A 11 1.32 -13.61 -132.52
CA LYS A 11 2.20 -13.62 -131.33
C LYS A 11 1.90 -12.46 -130.38
N VAL A 12 1.66 -11.25 -130.92
CA VAL A 12 1.28 -10.08 -130.11
C VAL A 12 -0.04 -10.34 -129.40
N LYS A 13 -1.07 -10.85 -130.12
CA LYS A 13 -2.35 -11.19 -129.50
C LYS A 13 -2.23 -12.26 -128.41
N GLN A 14 -1.46 -13.33 -128.66
CA GLN A 14 -1.17 -14.36 -127.65
C GLN A 14 -0.46 -13.78 -126.41
N SER A 15 0.50 -12.87 -126.61
CA SER A 15 1.17 -12.19 -125.50
C SER A 15 0.24 -11.27 -124.72
N GLN A 16 -0.67 -10.55 -125.41
CA GLN A 16 -1.68 -9.71 -124.80
C GLN A 16 -2.68 -10.52 -123.97
N ASP A 17 -3.16 -11.65 -124.49
CA ASP A 17 -4.08 -12.55 -123.80
C ASP A 17 -3.41 -13.17 -122.55
N THR A 18 -2.11 -13.49 -122.64
CA THR A 18 -1.31 -14.00 -121.50
C THR A 18 -1.16 -12.94 -120.42
N LEU A 19 -0.76 -11.71 -120.78
CA LEU A 19 -0.66 -10.58 -119.84
C LEU A 19 -2.00 -10.24 -119.20
N HIS A 20 -3.10 -10.32 -119.96
CA HIS A 20 -4.44 -10.10 -119.44
C HIS A 20 -4.82 -11.17 -118.39
N LEU A 21 -4.51 -12.44 -118.66
CA LEU A 21 -4.72 -13.53 -117.69
C LEU A 21 -3.89 -13.33 -116.42
N GLU A 22 -2.62 -12.95 -116.56
CA GLU A 22 -1.74 -12.63 -115.42
C GLU A 22 -2.27 -11.45 -114.61
N LEU A 23 -2.74 -10.38 -115.25
CA LEU A 23 -3.35 -9.22 -114.59
C LEU A 23 -4.65 -9.61 -113.85
N CYS A 24 -5.48 -10.48 -114.44
CA CYS A 24 -6.65 -11.03 -113.76
C CYS A 24 -6.26 -11.87 -112.52
N ASN A 25 -5.23 -12.70 -112.62
CA ASN A 25 -4.73 -13.52 -111.52
C ASN A 25 -4.14 -12.66 -110.40
N LEU A 26 -3.31 -11.68 -110.73
CA LEU A 26 -2.75 -10.72 -109.77
C LEU A 26 -3.83 -9.92 -109.06
N ASN A 27 -4.86 -9.46 -109.79
CA ASN A 27 -6.00 -8.77 -109.18
C ASN A 27 -6.80 -9.66 -108.22
N ARG A 28 -6.98 -10.96 -108.56
CA ARG A 28 -7.62 -11.93 -107.67
C ARG A 28 -6.79 -12.13 -106.40
N ASN A 29 -5.48 -12.32 -106.54
CA ASN A 29 -4.56 -12.49 -105.41
C ASN A 29 -4.54 -11.25 -104.52
N LEU A 30 -4.55 -10.04 -105.10
CA LEU A 30 -4.62 -8.78 -104.35
C LEU A 30 -5.91 -8.65 -103.54
N ARG A 31 -7.07 -9.05 -104.12
CA ARG A 31 -8.34 -9.07 -103.40
C ARG A 31 -8.33 -10.07 -102.23
N GLN A 32 -7.76 -11.25 -102.44
CA GLN A 32 -7.60 -12.25 -101.38
C GLN A 32 -6.67 -11.75 -100.26
N ALA A 33 -5.53 -11.16 -100.62
CA ALA A 33 -4.58 -10.58 -99.65
C ALA A 33 -5.23 -9.45 -98.84
N LYS A 34 -6.04 -8.58 -99.48
CA LYS A 34 -6.81 -7.54 -98.77
C LYS A 34 -7.82 -8.15 -97.77
N GLY A 35 -8.57 -9.16 -98.18
CA GLY A 35 -9.50 -9.85 -97.27
C GLY A 35 -8.80 -10.48 -96.07
N LEU A 36 -7.64 -11.11 -96.28
CA LEU A 36 -6.81 -11.63 -95.17
C LEU A 36 -6.30 -10.51 -94.26
N MET A 37 -5.85 -9.38 -94.83
CA MET A 37 -5.41 -8.22 -94.06
C MET A 37 -6.52 -7.65 -93.19
N ASP A 38 -7.75 -7.54 -93.69
CA ASP A 38 -8.88 -7.04 -92.92
C ASP A 38 -9.26 -8.03 -91.79
N LEU A 39 -9.25 -9.33 -92.06
CA LEU A 39 -9.42 -10.37 -91.02
C LEU A 39 -8.35 -10.28 -89.91
N TYR A 40 -7.09 -10.06 -90.28
CA TYR A 40 -6.01 -9.89 -89.31
C TYR A 40 -6.15 -8.59 -88.51
N LYS A 41 -6.60 -7.49 -89.11
CA LYS A 41 -6.89 -6.24 -88.38
C LYS A 41 -7.98 -6.43 -87.34
N ASP A 42 -9.08 -7.07 -87.71
CA ASP A 42 -10.16 -7.40 -86.77
C ASP A 42 -9.65 -8.28 -85.62
N LYS A 43 -8.76 -9.23 -85.95
CA LYS A 43 -8.15 -10.09 -84.93
C LYS A 43 -7.24 -9.31 -83.98
N ILE A 44 -6.45 -8.38 -84.49
CA ILE A 44 -5.60 -7.50 -83.68
C ILE A 44 -6.46 -6.65 -82.74
N ALA A 45 -7.52 -6.01 -83.25
CA ALA A 45 -8.43 -5.20 -82.43
C ALA A 45 -9.05 -6.03 -81.28
N GLN A 46 -9.51 -7.26 -81.57
CA GLN A 46 -10.02 -8.16 -80.53
C GLN A 46 -8.97 -8.54 -79.47
N LEU A 47 -7.71 -8.70 -79.87
CA LEU A 47 -6.62 -9.02 -78.94
C LEU A 47 -6.27 -7.79 -78.08
N ASP A 48 -6.27 -6.60 -78.65
CA ASP A 48 -6.05 -5.35 -77.92
C ASP A 48 -7.13 -5.09 -76.88
N ASP A 49 -8.41 -5.32 -77.22
CA ASP A 49 -9.53 -5.22 -76.27
C ASP A 49 -9.37 -6.21 -75.10
N LYS A 50 -8.98 -7.46 -75.39
CA LYS A 50 -8.71 -8.46 -74.35
C LYS A 50 -7.53 -8.08 -73.48
N LEU A 51 -6.45 -7.58 -74.07
CA LEU A 51 -5.25 -7.13 -73.36
C LEU A 51 -5.57 -5.96 -72.44
N LYS A 52 -6.41 -5.02 -72.88
CA LYS A 52 -6.90 -3.92 -72.06
C LYS A 52 -7.69 -4.41 -70.85
N VAL A 53 -8.65 -5.33 -71.05
CA VAL A 53 -9.43 -5.93 -69.95
C VAL A 53 -8.52 -6.64 -68.94
N TRP A 54 -7.58 -7.45 -69.42
CA TRP A 54 -6.64 -8.17 -68.54
C TRP A 54 -5.69 -7.22 -67.80
N SER A 55 -5.25 -6.13 -68.44
CA SER A 55 -4.45 -5.09 -67.81
C SER A 55 -5.23 -4.41 -66.68
N GLU A 56 -6.48 -4.01 -66.93
CA GLU A 56 -7.36 -3.41 -65.92
C GLU A 56 -7.63 -4.38 -64.76
N GLN A 57 -7.86 -5.66 -65.07
CA GLN A 57 -8.07 -6.70 -64.05
C GLN A 57 -6.82 -6.90 -63.19
N THR A 58 -5.63 -6.93 -63.79
CA THR A 58 -4.36 -7.06 -63.08
C THR A 58 -4.11 -5.87 -62.16
N ALA A 59 -4.40 -4.65 -62.64
CA ALA A 59 -4.29 -3.44 -61.82
C ALA A 59 -5.23 -3.47 -60.61
N ARG A 60 -6.48 -3.92 -60.78
CA ARG A 60 -7.45 -4.07 -59.67
C ARG A 60 -6.96 -5.08 -58.63
N LEU A 61 -6.54 -6.27 -59.08
CA LEU A 61 -6.03 -7.32 -58.18
C LEU A 61 -4.78 -6.86 -57.42
N SER A 62 -3.90 -6.08 -58.06
CA SER A 62 -2.73 -5.51 -57.41
C SER A 62 -3.11 -4.51 -56.31
N GLU A 63 -4.09 -3.63 -56.57
CA GLU A 63 -4.58 -2.67 -55.58
C GLU A 63 -5.31 -3.36 -54.41
N ASP A 64 -6.12 -4.38 -54.69
CA ASP A 64 -6.76 -5.19 -53.66
C ASP A 64 -5.73 -5.93 -52.80
N GLY A 65 -4.70 -6.51 -53.42
CA GLY A 65 -3.58 -7.13 -52.71
C GLY A 65 -2.86 -6.14 -51.77
N ARG A 66 -2.61 -4.91 -52.24
CA ARG A 66 -2.03 -3.84 -51.42
C ARG A 66 -2.94 -3.47 -50.26
N ARG A 67 -4.26 -3.34 -50.49
CA ARG A 67 -5.26 -3.04 -49.44
C ARG A 67 -5.29 -4.13 -48.37
N HIS A 68 -5.31 -5.40 -48.78
CA HIS A 68 -5.27 -6.53 -47.88
C HIS A 68 -3.97 -6.58 -47.08
N SER A 69 -2.81 -6.32 -47.72
CA SER A 69 -1.52 -6.25 -47.02
C SER A 69 -1.51 -5.18 -45.94
N VAL A 70 -2.02 -3.97 -46.24
CA VAL A 70 -2.10 -2.88 -45.25
C VAL A 70 -3.07 -3.23 -44.12
N SER A 71 -4.24 -3.78 -44.45
CA SER A 71 -5.24 -4.21 -43.46
C SER A 71 -4.68 -5.30 -42.53
N SER A 72 -4.03 -6.31 -43.09
CA SER A 72 -3.37 -7.38 -42.33
C SER A 72 -2.28 -6.83 -41.40
N GLY A 73 -1.41 -5.96 -41.90
CA GLY A 73 -0.37 -5.32 -41.08
C GLY A 73 -0.93 -4.46 -39.94
N ASN A 74 -2.06 -3.75 -40.18
CA ASN A 74 -2.76 -3.02 -39.12
C ASN A 74 -3.36 -3.96 -38.07
N ALA A 75 -3.97 -5.07 -38.50
CA ALA A 75 -4.54 -6.07 -37.59
C ALA A 75 -3.46 -6.75 -36.75
N GLN A 76 -2.30 -7.07 -37.34
CA GLN A 76 -1.15 -7.63 -36.62
C GLN A 76 -0.61 -6.66 -35.56
N ARG A 77 -0.49 -5.36 -35.88
CA ARG A 77 -0.08 -4.35 -34.89
C ARG A 77 -1.06 -4.27 -33.72
N LYS A 78 -2.36 -4.19 -34.00
CA LYS A 78 -3.40 -4.19 -32.94
C LYS A 78 -3.34 -5.45 -32.07
N LEU A 79 -3.11 -6.62 -32.68
CA LEU A 79 -2.97 -7.87 -31.93
C LEU A 79 -1.75 -7.81 -31.00
N ALA A 80 -0.61 -7.31 -31.47
CA ALA A 80 0.58 -7.14 -30.64
C ALA A 80 0.35 -6.18 -29.47
N ASP A 81 -0.34 -5.06 -29.71
CA ASP A 81 -0.68 -4.08 -28.67
C ASP A 81 -1.57 -4.72 -27.59
N VAL A 82 -2.65 -5.39 -27.99
CA VAL A 82 -3.57 -6.09 -27.07
C VAL A 82 -2.88 -7.21 -26.30
N LEU A 83 -1.96 -7.97 -26.93
CA LEU A 83 -1.17 -8.98 -26.25
C LEU A 83 -0.24 -8.37 -25.20
N GLY A 84 0.36 -7.21 -25.51
CA GLY A 84 1.18 -6.43 -24.59
C GLY A 84 0.38 -5.95 -23.37
N GLU A 85 -0.79 -5.35 -23.61
CA GLU A 85 -1.71 -4.93 -22.54
C GLU A 85 -2.16 -6.12 -21.67
N ALA A 86 -2.53 -7.25 -22.28
CA ALA A 86 -2.91 -8.45 -21.56
C ALA A 86 -1.76 -9.00 -20.69
N GLN A 87 -0.50 -8.90 -21.15
CA GLN A 87 0.66 -9.29 -20.36
C GLN A 87 0.89 -8.35 -19.17
N GLN A 88 0.75 -7.04 -19.36
CA GLN A 88 0.85 -6.06 -18.27
C GLN A 88 -0.24 -6.27 -17.22
N LEU A 89 -1.48 -6.52 -17.65
CA LEU A 89 -2.59 -6.83 -16.75
C LEU A 89 -2.34 -8.11 -15.94
N ARG A 90 -1.80 -9.17 -16.56
CA ARG A 90 -1.41 -10.39 -15.84
C ARG A 90 -0.35 -10.10 -14.77
N GLN A 91 0.70 -9.36 -15.10
CA GLN A 91 1.74 -8.99 -14.13
C GLN A 91 1.18 -8.16 -12.97
N SER A 92 0.25 -7.24 -13.25
CA SER A 92 -0.45 -6.47 -12.22
C SER A 92 -1.29 -7.35 -11.30
N MET A 93 -2.01 -8.32 -11.87
CA MET A 93 -2.78 -9.31 -11.11
C MET A 93 -1.88 -10.12 -10.18
N ASP A 94 -0.77 -10.67 -10.67
CA ASP A 94 0.19 -11.43 -9.86
C ASP A 94 0.72 -10.60 -8.68
N GLN A 95 0.98 -9.31 -8.89
CA GLN A 95 1.41 -8.40 -7.83
C GLN A 95 0.33 -8.18 -6.77
N VAL A 96 -0.93 -8.03 -7.19
CA VAL A 96 -2.08 -7.89 -6.28
C VAL A 96 -2.29 -9.18 -5.49
N GLU A 97 -2.24 -10.33 -6.13
CA GLU A 97 -2.36 -11.64 -5.46
C GLU A 97 -1.26 -11.84 -4.41
N SER A 98 -0.01 -11.49 -4.74
CA SER A 98 1.10 -11.53 -3.79
C SER A 98 0.91 -10.57 -2.61
N LYS A 99 0.40 -9.35 -2.85
CA LYS A 99 0.06 -8.40 -1.77
C LYS A 99 -1.04 -8.95 -0.87
N VAL A 100 -2.11 -9.48 -1.45
CA VAL A 100 -3.21 -10.10 -0.71
C VAL A 100 -2.71 -11.28 0.13
N GLY A 101 -1.85 -12.13 -0.44
CA GLY A 101 -1.22 -13.22 0.30
C GLY A 101 -0.45 -12.75 1.52
N ARG A 102 0.37 -11.70 1.38
CA ARG A 102 1.12 -11.10 2.50
C ARG A 102 0.20 -10.51 3.57
N SER A 103 -0.78 -9.72 3.18
CA SER A 103 -1.74 -9.13 4.12
C SER A 103 -2.56 -10.17 4.87
N ARG A 104 -2.92 -11.30 4.22
CA ARG A 104 -3.60 -12.41 4.89
C ARG A 104 -2.72 -13.03 5.99
N LEU A 105 -1.43 -13.24 5.72
CA LEU A 105 -0.49 -13.76 6.71
C LEU A 105 -0.30 -12.78 7.88
N GLU A 106 -0.19 -11.49 7.58
CA GLU A 106 -0.08 -10.43 8.59
C GLU A 106 -1.31 -10.39 9.50
N VAL A 107 -2.51 -10.39 8.92
CA VAL A 107 -3.77 -10.44 9.68
C VAL A 107 -3.85 -11.70 10.54
N ALA A 108 -3.48 -12.87 10.01
CA ALA A 108 -3.44 -14.10 10.79
C ALA A 108 -2.46 -14.01 11.97
N GLY A 109 -1.29 -13.41 11.77
CA GLY A 109 -0.31 -13.16 12.84
C GLY A 109 -0.87 -12.22 13.92
N LEU A 110 -1.49 -11.11 13.53
CA LEU A 110 -2.12 -10.17 14.46
C LEU A 110 -3.25 -10.80 15.28
N LEU A 111 -4.04 -11.70 14.68
CA LEU A 111 -5.09 -12.43 15.40
C LEU A 111 -4.51 -13.36 16.47
N VAL A 112 -3.38 -14.01 16.19
CA VAL A 112 -2.68 -14.85 17.17
C VAL A 112 -2.14 -14.02 18.33
N GLU A 113 -1.49 -12.89 18.05
CA GLU A 113 -0.98 -12.00 19.10
C GLU A 113 -2.13 -11.39 19.93
N LEU A 114 -3.23 -11.00 19.29
CA LEU A 114 -4.41 -10.51 19.99
C LEU A 114 -4.96 -11.54 20.99
N GLU A 115 -4.98 -12.83 20.63
CA GLU A 115 -5.44 -13.88 21.52
C GLU A 115 -4.47 -14.12 22.70
N LYS A 116 -3.15 -14.04 22.46
CA LYS A 116 -2.14 -14.09 23.53
C LYS A 116 -2.28 -12.93 24.51
N ASP A 117 -2.49 -11.72 23.99
CA ASP A 117 -2.69 -10.52 24.80
C ASP A 117 -3.97 -10.60 25.61
N ARG A 118 -5.06 -11.09 25.03
CA ARG A 118 -6.33 -11.34 25.74
C ARG A 118 -6.16 -12.33 26.88
N PHE A 119 -5.44 -13.43 26.64
CA PHE A 119 -5.15 -14.42 27.67
C PHE A 119 -4.30 -13.82 28.81
N SER A 120 -3.24 -13.09 28.46
CA SER A 120 -2.35 -12.44 29.43
C SER A 120 -3.08 -11.39 30.25
N LYS A 121 -3.91 -10.56 29.61
CA LYS A 121 -4.77 -9.58 30.26
C LYS A 121 -5.68 -10.25 31.29
N ARG A 122 -6.40 -11.31 30.90
CA ARG A 122 -7.31 -12.03 31.80
C ARG A 122 -6.58 -12.55 33.05
N ARG A 123 -5.38 -13.11 32.88
CA ARG A 123 -4.56 -13.57 34.01
C ARG A 123 -4.18 -12.42 34.95
N THR A 124 -3.78 -11.28 34.40
CA THR A 124 -3.45 -10.09 35.22
C THR A 124 -4.67 -9.52 35.93
N GLU A 125 -5.85 -9.57 35.32
CA GLU A 125 -7.12 -9.16 35.94
C GLU A 125 -7.50 -10.09 37.11
N ASP A 126 -7.38 -11.41 36.93
CA ASP A 126 -7.63 -12.40 37.98
C ASP A 126 -6.64 -12.24 39.17
N ASP A 127 -5.36 -12.01 38.87
CA ASP A 127 -4.32 -11.77 39.88
C ASP A 127 -4.58 -10.45 40.65
N LEU A 128 -4.97 -9.39 39.94
CA LEU A 128 -5.33 -8.10 40.53
C LEU A 128 -6.54 -8.24 41.46
N GLU A 129 -7.57 -8.98 41.05
CA GLU A 129 -8.75 -9.24 41.88
C GLU A 129 -8.36 -10.01 43.15
N SER A 130 -7.54 -11.06 43.02
CA SER A 130 -7.04 -11.86 44.15
C SER A 130 -6.25 -11.02 45.15
N LEU A 131 -5.32 -10.19 44.65
CA LEU A 131 -4.53 -9.27 45.48
C LEU A 131 -5.38 -8.19 46.13
N SER A 132 -6.35 -7.64 45.40
CA SER A 132 -7.30 -6.65 45.93
C SER A 132 -8.13 -7.24 47.08
N ARG A 133 -8.67 -8.45 46.91
CA ARG A 133 -9.39 -9.18 47.99
C ARG A 133 -8.49 -9.42 49.21
N LYS A 134 -7.24 -9.86 49.00
CA LYS A 134 -6.25 -10.05 50.08
C LYS A 134 -5.94 -8.74 50.81
N ALA A 135 -5.69 -7.66 50.07
CA ALA A 135 -5.40 -6.35 50.63
C ALA A 135 -6.58 -5.83 51.47
N SER A 136 -7.81 -5.96 50.97
CA SER A 136 -9.02 -5.57 51.71
C SER A 136 -9.23 -6.42 52.96
N SER A 137 -8.98 -7.74 52.90
CA SER A 137 -9.04 -8.61 54.09
C SER A 137 -7.98 -8.24 55.13
N LEU A 138 -6.74 -7.96 54.70
CA LEU A 138 -5.66 -7.53 55.59
C LEU A 138 -5.96 -6.18 56.24
N ARG A 139 -6.50 -5.21 55.47
CA ARG A 139 -6.95 -3.92 56.00
C ARG A 139 -8.04 -4.11 57.06
N ALA A 140 -9.09 -4.88 56.77
CA ALA A 140 -10.15 -5.16 57.73
C ALA A 140 -9.64 -5.83 59.02
N LYS A 141 -8.69 -6.77 58.91
CA LYS A 141 -8.04 -7.40 60.08
C LYS A 141 -7.17 -6.42 60.87
N THR A 142 -6.53 -5.47 60.20
CA THR A 142 -5.67 -4.46 60.83
C THR A 142 -6.51 -3.41 61.56
N GLU A 143 -7.57 -2.91 60.92
CA GLU A 143 -8.51 -1.93 61.49
C GLU A 143 -9.36 -2.54 62.61
N GLY A 144 -9.74 -3.82 62.52
CA GLY A 144 -10.49 -4.53 63.56
C GLY A 144 -9.64 -5.15 64.68
N SER A 145 -8.32 -4.94 64.67
CA SER A 145 -7.43 -5.54 65.68
C SER A 145 -7.49 -4.76 66.99
N SER A 146 -8.30 -5.26 67.93
CA SER A 146 -8.32 -4.81 69.34
C SER A 146 -6.93 -4.76 69.98
N VAL A 147 -6.03 -5.66 69.58
CA VAL A 147 -4.65 -5.69 70.08
C VAL A 147 -3.85 -4.51 69.55
N LEU A 148 -4.02 -4.15 68.28
CA LEU A 148 -3.31 -3.01 67.68
C LEU A 148 -3.79 -1.69 68.26
N GLU A 149 -5.09 -1.56 68.50
CA GLU A 149 -5.69 -0.39 69.13
C GLU A 149 -5.20 -0.22 70.57
N LYS A 150 -5.16 -1.30 71.36
CA LYS A 150 -4.58 -1.30 72.71
C LYS A 150 -3.11 -0.91 72.72
N VAL A 151 -2.30 -1.47 71.82
CA VAL A 151 -0.88 -1.12 71.73
C VAL A 151 -0.70 0.35 71.33
N HIS A 152 -1.50 0.87 70.39
CA HIS A 152 -1.47 2.30 70.06
C HIS A 152 -1.85 3.18 71.24
N GLN A 153 -2.89 2.79 71.98
CA GLN A 153 -3.31 3.48 73.18
C GLN A 153 -2.21 3.47 74.25
N GLU A 154 -1.63 2.31 74.55
CA GLU A 154 -0.52 2.17 75.50
C GLU A 154 0.69 3.03 75.09
N VAL A 155 1.08 3.01 73.81
CA VAL A 155 2.16 3.85 73.29
C VAL A 155 1.83 5.34 73.47
N ASN A 156 0.59 5.75 73.22
CA ASN A 156 0.15 7.13 73.40
C ASN A 156 0.13 7.54 74.89
N GLU A 157 -0.29 6.66 75.78
CA GLU A 157 -0.27 6.85 77.24
C GLU A 157 1.17 7.00 77.74
N TYR A 158 2.07 6.08 77.37
CA TYR A 158 3.48 6.16 77.73
C TYR A 158 4.15 7.42 77.17
N ARG A 159 3.86 7.79 75.91
CA ARG A 159 4.33 9.06 75.33
C ARG A 159 3.78 10.27 76.09
N GLY A 160 2.52 10.22 76.54
CA GLY A 160 1.90 11.27 77.35
C GLY A 160 2.61 11.48 78.69
N ILE A 161 2.98 10.39 79.37
CA ILE A 161 3.71 10.44 80.66
C ILE A 161 5.06 11.17 80.51
N LEU A 162 5.74 11.01 79.38
CA LEU A 162 7.05 11.62 79.13
C LEU A 162 6.97 13.11 78.77
N LYS A 163 5.79 13.61 78.39
CA LYS A 163 5.60 15.03 78.05
C LYS A 163 5.53 15.92 79.28
N CYS A 164 6.01 17.14 79.14
CA CYS A 164 5.97 18.19 80.15
C CYS A 164 4.51 18.58 80.44
N GLY A 165 4.10 18.56 81.71
CA GLY A 165 2.73 18.89 82.11
C GLY A 165 2.30 20.35 81.85
N VAL A 166 3.25 21.25 81.58
CA VAL A 166 2.99 22.68 81.33
C VAL A 166 2.66 22.94 79.85
N CYS A 167 3.50 22.47 78.92
CA CYS A 167 3.27 22.68 77.49
C CYS A 167 2.58 21.51 76.78
N ARG A 168 2.56 20.32 77.41
CA ARG A 168 2.01 19.06 76.86
C ARG A 168 2.54 18.67 75.49
N ASP A 169 3.74 19.15 75.17
CA ASP A 169 4.33 19.05 73.84
C ASP A 169 5.75 18.46 73.93
N ARG A 170 6.66 19.19 74.57
CA ARG A 170 8.05 18.77 74.80
C ARG A 170 8.19 17.71 75.88
N GLN A 171 9.24 16.91 75.81
CA GLN A 171 9.57 15.91 76.83
C GLN A 171 10.05 16.56 78.14
N LYS A 172 10.01 15.78 79.22
CA LYS A 172 10.59 16.15 80.52
C LYS A 172 12.13 16.06 80.42
N GLU A 173 12.79 17.18 80.69
CA GLU A 173 14.25 17.34 80.55
C GLU A 173 14.90 17.89 81.83
N VAL A 174 14.10 18.44 82.75
CA VAL A 174 14.58 19.00 84.01
C VAL A 174 13.71 18.58 85.18
N VAL A 175 14.31 18.48 86.37
CA VAL A 175 13.64 18.24 87.64
C VAL A 175 13.88 19.40 88.61
N ILE A 176 12.85 19.78 89.36
CA ILE A 176 12.98 20.71 90.49
C ILE A 176 13.31 19.89 91.74
N THR A 177 14.55 19.92 92.18
CA THR A 177 15.08 19.09 93.30
C THR A 177 14.39 19.29 94.65
N LYS A 178 13.67 20.42 94.85
CA LYS A 178 12.91 20.69 96.08
C LYS A 178 11.59 19.91 96.17
N CYS A 179 10.98 19.56 95.05
CA CYS A 179 9.68 18.87 95.02
C CYS A 179 9.61 17.72 94.01
N TYR A 180 10.72 17.42 93.34
CA TYR A 180 10.90 16.34 92.36
C TYR A 180 9.92 16.34 91.18
N HIS A 181 9.27 17.47 90.89
CA HIS A 181 8.44 17.59 89.70
C HIS A 181 9.28 17.84 88.44
N LEU A 182 8.90 17.17 87.35
CA LEU A 182 9.64 17.14 86.09
C LEU A 182 8.94 17.96 85.00
N PHE A 183 9.72 18.69 84.20
CA PHE A 183 9.22 19.57 83.14
C PHE A 183 10.22 19.63 81.97
N CYS A 184 9.83 20.23 80.85
CA CYS A 184 10.80 20.59 79.81
C CYS A 184 11.62 21.80 80.26
N ASN A 185 12.85 21.89 79.76
CA ASN A 185 13.77 22.97 80.12
C ASN A 185 13.17 24.34 79.79
N ASP A 186 12.61 24.48 78.58
CA ASP A 186 11.98 25.72 78.12
C ASP A 186 10.91 26.29 79.05
N CYS A 187 10.03 25.45 79.58
CA CYS A 187 8.95 25.89 80.47
C CYS A 187 9.49 26.40 81.80
N ILE A 188 10.49 25.74 82.37
CA ILE A 188 11.09 26.16 83.65
C ILE A 188 11.95 27.40 83.47
N GLN A 189 12.72 27.49 82.37
CA GLN A 189 13.52 28.69 82.09
C GLN A 189 12.63 29.92 81.85
N LYS A 190 11.49 29.78 81.19
CA LYS A 190 10.51 30.87 81.03
C LYS A 190 10.02 31.39 82.39
N LEU A 191 9.69 30.50 83.32
CA LEU A 191 9.24 30.88 84.67
C LEU A 191 10.34 31.59 85.47
N LEU A 192 11.58 31.07 85.41
CA LEU A 192 12.73 31.69 86.06
C LEU A 192 13.01 33.10 85.53
N ARG A 193 12.96 33.30 84.19
CA ARG A 193 13.09 34.62 83.56
C ARG A 193 12.00 35.59 83.98
N ASN A 194 10.75 35.11 84.06
CA ASN A 194 9.60 35.91 84.48
C ASN A 194 9.50 36.10 86.00
N ARG A 195 10.53 35.70 86.77
CA ARG A 195 10.57 35.75 88.24
C ARG A 195 9.42 35.01 88.94
N GLN A 196 8.76 34.08 88.23
CA GLN A 196 7.69 33.23 88.76
C GLN A 196 8.29 31.96 89.37
N ARG A 197 8.89 32.10 90.56
CA ARG A 197 9.68 31.07 91.26
C ARG A 197 8.83 30.07 92.05
N ARG A 198 7.74 29.56 91.47
CA ARG A 198 6.86 28.55 92.08
C ARG A 198 6.65 27.38 91.13
N CYS A 199 6.74 26.15 91.65
CA CYS A 199 6.56 24.95 90.86
C CYS A 199 5.17 24.93 90.20
N PRO A 200 5.05 24.68 88.87
CA PRO A 200 3.75 24.62 88.20
C PRO A 200 2.82 23.51 88.72
N SER A 201 3.36 22.45 89.32
CA SER A 201 2.58 21.31 89.80
C SER A 201 2.14 21.43 91.26
N CYS A 202 2.98 21.99 92.14
CA CYS A 202 2.71 22.02 93.58
C CYS A 202 2.87 23.39 94.25
N ALA A 203 3.15 24.44 93.48
CA ALA A 203 3.37 25.82 93.92
C ALA A 203 4.53 26.04 94.93
N LEU A 204 5.33 25.02 95.23
CA LEU A 204 6.51 25.14 96.10
C LEU A 204 7.54 26.10 95.48
N SER A 205 8.11 26.97 96.30
CA SER A 205 9.14 27.91 95.87
C SER A 205 10.44 27.21 95.45
N PHE A 206 11.05 27.64 94.35
CA PHE A 206 12.33 27.09 93.87
C PHE A 206 13.21 28.17 93.21
N GLY A 207 14.53 28.02 93.28
CA GLY A 207 15.52 28.88 92.62
C GLY A 207 16.18 28.22 91.42
N ALA A 208 17.03 28.97 90.70
CA ALA A 208 17.77 28.45 89.54
C ALA A 208 18.69 27.26 89.91
N ASN A 209 19.26 27.27 91.11
CA ASN A 209 20.14 26.20 91.60
C ASN A 209 19.38 24.89 91.89
N ASP A 210 18.06 24.98 92.09
CA ASP A 210 17.21 23.83 92.40
C ASP A 210 16.74 23.08 91.15
N VAL A 211 17.05 23.59 89.94
CA VAL A 211 16.72 22.95 88.66
C VAL A 211 17.91 22.14 88.16
N LYS A 212 17.72 20.85 87.91
CA LYS A 212 18.75 19.94 87.40
C LYS A 212 18.28 19.25 86.13
N PRO A 213 19.15 19.06 85.12
CA PRO A 213 18.80 18.28 83.94
C PRO A 213 18.63 16.81 84.30
N ILE A 214 17.79 16.13 83.54
CA ILE A 214 17.55 14.69 83.60
C ILE A 214 17.50 14.14 82.17
N TYR A 215 17.79 12.87 82.02
CA TYR A 215 17.75 12.15 80.75
C TYR A 215 16.92 10.89 80.96
N ILE A 216 15.83 10.76 80.20
CA ILE A 216 14.84 9.68 80.28
C ILE A 216 14.83 8.93 78.96
#